data_AF-A0A9X2FE59-F1
#
_entry.id   AF-A0A9X2FE59-F1
#
_cell.length_a   1.000
_cell.length_b   1.000
_cell.length_c   1.000
_cell.angle_alpha   90.00
_cell.angle_beta   90.00
_cell.angle_gamma   90.00
#
_symmetry.space_group_name_H-M   'P 1'
#
loop_
_entity.id
_entity.type
_entity.pdbx_description
1 polymer ?
#
loop_
_entity_poly.entity_id
_entity_poly.type
_entity_poly.pdbx_seq_one_letter_code
_entity_poly.pdbx_strand_id
1 'polypeptide(L)'
;MAKNRVEIDETLAAEVMFASDHTCCICRREKRVQIHHIDENPSNNDFDNLAVTCLLCHSDAHSKGGFVRRYSAEEIRLYNRSWREIAESRLVLMKDMPVKESKKLETLELAREALLSIQLSCIVFRGSLVATGKVHAVDDEDGWTRIIRQLPVYTRSNYEDWQPVFVDSIETVLRDIEQIETLYGDVLPLSTRLLIVRSKRQLLGEVSGYQLIPKMLDGGHLDSDSAAKFFGFRVRGCMETMKSLEADLATTSNELTKSLVDDSGPDESHKA
;
A
#
# COMPACT_ATOMS: atom_id res chain seq x y z
N MET A 1 -43.97 -13.60 9.05
CA MET A 1 -44.45 -13.78 7.66
C MET A 1 -43.25 -13.93 6.77
N ALA A 2 -43.26 -14.85 5.80
CA ALA A 2 -42.19 -14.93 4.80
C ALA A 2 -42.20 -13.63 3.99
N LYS A 3 -41.05 -12.96 3.83
CA LYS A 3 -40.94 -11.81 2.94
C LYS A 3 -41.22 -12.32 1.51
N ASN A 4 -42.09 -11.64 0.77
CA ASN A 4 -42.27 -11.92 -0.66
C ASN A 4 -40.92 -11.66 -1.35
N ARG A 5 -40.37 -12.66 -2.03
CA ARG A 5 -39.09 -12.52 -2.74
C ARG A 5 -39.41 -12.41 -4.21
N VAL A 6 -39.07 -11.27 -4.80
CA VAL A 6 -39.13 -11.08 -6.25
C VAL A 6 -37.70 -11.26 -6.75
N GLU A 7 -37.51 -12.18 -7.68
CA GLU A 7 -36.21 -12.41 -8.28
C GLU A 7 -35.71 -11.14 -8.99
N ILE A 8 -34.42 -10.84 -8.88
CA ILE A 8 -33.80 -9.74 -9.61
C ILE A 8 -33.64 -10.20 -11.05
N ASP A 9 -34.15 -9.43 -12.01
CA ASP A 9 -33.97 -9.70 -13.43
C ASP A 9 -32.48 -9.83 -13.77
N GLU A 10 -32.11 -10.80 -14.61
CA GLU A 10 -30.72 -11.10 -14.95
C GLU A 10 -30.00 -9.89 -15.59
N THR A 11 -30.71 -9.11 -16.40
CA THR A 11 -30.19 -7.88 -17.04
C THR A 11 -29.89 -6.81 -16.00
N LEU A 12 -30.82 -6.61 -15.05
CA LEU A 12 -30.63 -5.67 -13.96
C LEU A 12 -29.51 -6.11 -13.02
N ALA A 13 -29.43 -7.41 -12.72
CA ALA A 13 -28.34 -7.96 -11.91
C ALA A 13 -26.99 -7.71 -12.59
N ALA A 14 -26.89 -7.97 -13.90
CA ALA A 14 -25.68 -7.69 -14.68
C ALA A 14 -25.33 -6.20 -14.67
N GLU A 15 -26.31 -5.31 -14.81
CA GLU A 15 -26.11 -3.85 -14.76
C GLU A 15 -25.59 -3.39 -13.39
N VAL A 16 -26.19 -3.86 -12.29
CA VAL A 16 -25.74 -3.53 -10.93
C VAL A 16 -24.32 -4.02 -10.67
N MET A 17 -24.00 -5.23 -11.13
CA MET A 17 -22.67 -5.82 -10.97
C MET A 17 -21.62 -5.08 -11.81
N PHE A 18 -21.96 -4.72 -13.05
CA PHE A 18 -21.08 -3.96 -13.95
C PHE A 18 -20.84 -2.54 -13.44
N ALA A 19 -21.89 -1.82 -13.03
CA ALA A 19 -21.78 -0.48 -12.47
C ALA A 19 -20.96 -0.42 -11.17
N SER A 20 -20.79 -1.57 -10.51
CA SER A 20 -19.96 -1.70 -9.30
C SER A 20 -18.59 -2.33 -9.58
N ASP A 21 -18.20 -2.50 -10.84
CA ASP A 21 -16.97 -3.19 -11.26
C ASP A 21 -16.76 -4.53 -10.53
N HIS A 22 -17.87 -5.26 -10.34
CA HIS A 22 -17.93 -6.54 -9.64
C HIS A 22 -17.23 -6.54 -8.25
N THR A 23 -17.20 -5.38 -7.58
CA THR A 23 -16.41 -5.13 -6.35
C THR A 23 -17.30 -4.59 -5.24
N CYS A 24 -17.01 -4.97 -3.99
CA CYS A 24 -17.77 -4.52 -2.84
C CYS A 24 -17.69 -3.00 -2.65
N CYS A 25 -18.83 -2.31 -2.61
CA CYS A 25 -18.89 -0.85 -2.47
C CYS A 25 -18.36 -0.32 -1.12
N ILE A 26 -18.36 -1.16 -0.06
CA ILE A 26 -17.93 -0.79 1.29
C ILE A 26 -16.41 -0.94 1.44
N CYS A 27 -15.88 -2.15 1.25
CA CYS A 27 -14.46 -2.42 1.49
C CYS A 27 -13.56 -2.20 0.27
N ARG A 28 -14.14 -2.11 -0.94
CA ARG A 28 -13.48 -1.85 -2.23
C ARG A 28 -12.33 -2.80 -2.60
N ARG A 29 -12.31 -3.98 -2.00
CA ARG A 29 -11.21 -4.96 -2.16
C ARG A 29 -11.70 -6.32 -2.65
N GLU A 30 -12.79 -6.82 -2.10
CA GLU A 30 -13.29 -8.16 -2.40
C GLU A 30 -14.11 -8.20 -3.70
N LYS A 31 -13.80 -9.19 -4.55
CA LYS A 31 -14.54 -9.48 -5.80
C LYS A 31 -15.53 -10.65 -5.68
N ARG A 32 -15.47 -11.41 -4.58
CA ARG A 32 -16.49 -12.41 -4.21
C ARG A 32 -17.66 -11.71 -3.52
N VAL A 33 -18.64 -11.31 -4.33
CA VAL A 33 -19.69 -10.38 -3.93
C VAL A 33 -21.09 -10.90 -4.25
N GLN A 34 -22.08 -10.27 -3.63
CA GLN A 34 -23.50 -10.49 -3.88
C GLN A 34 -24.25 -9.15 -3.90
N ILE A 35 -25.44 -9.15 -4.51
CA ILE A 35 -26.34 -8.00 -4.51
C ILE A 35 -27.11 -7.97 -3.18
N HIS A 36 -27.08 -6.81 -2.52
CA HIS A 36 -27.73 -6.51 -1.25
C HIS A 36 -28.83 -5.47 -1.46
N HIS A 37 -30.04 -5.76 -0.98
CA HIS A 37 -31.14 -4.80 -0.88
C HIS A 37 -30.93 -3.87 0.32
N ILE A 38 -30.67 -2.59 0.05
CA ILE A 38 -30.30 -1.58 1.05
C ILE A 38 -31.45 -1.33 2.05
N ASP A 39 -32.70 -1.37 1.60
CA ASP A 39 -33.89 -1.24 2.45
C ASP A 39 -34.33 -2.56 3.13
N GLU A 40 -33.56 -3.63 2.95
CA GLU A 40 -33.86 -4.99 3.39
C GLU A 40 -35.19 -5.57 2.84
N ASN A 41 -35.77 -4.97 1.81
CA ASN A 41 -36.98 -5.44 1.14
C ASN A 41 -36.60 -6.23 -0.14
N PRO A 42 -36.67 -7.57 -0.12
CA PRO A 42 -36.29 -8.40 -1.27
C PRO A 42 -37.31 -8.37 -2.42
N SER A 43 -38.33 -7.51 -2.34
CA SER A 43 -39.22 -7.19 -3.47
C SER A 43 -38.87 -5.85 -4.14
N ASN A 44 -37.99 -5.03 -3.55
CA ASN A 44 -37.63 -3.72 -4.08
C ASN A 44 -36.35 -3.81 -4.93
N ASN A 45 -36.53 -4.10 -6.21
CA ASN A 45 -35.42 -4.24 -7.16
C ASN A 45 -35.06 -2.91 -7.85
N ASP A 46 -35.36 -1.75 -7.25
CA ASP A 46 -34.90 -0.47 -7.79
C ASP A 46 -33.36 -0.43 -7.83
N PHE A 47 -32.77 0.00 -8.95
CA PHE A 47 -31.31 0.00 -9.16
C PHE A 47 -30.52 0.71 -8.05
N ASP A 48 -31.08 1.80 -7.50
CA ASP A 48 -30.49 2.57 -6.40
C ASP A 48 -30.67 1.92 -5.02
N ASN A 49 -31.58 0.95 -4.90
CA ASN A 49 -31.78 0.14 -3.72
C ASN A 49 -30.89 -1.12 -3.70
N LEU A 50 -30.19 -1.41 -4.79
CA LEU A 50 -29.30 -2.56 -4.92
C LEU A 50 -27.84 -2.11 -4.75
N ALA A 51 -27.10 -2.76 -3.85
CA ALA A 51 -25.68 -2.52 -3.63
C ALA A 51 -24.87 -3.81 -3.75
N VAL A 52 -23.67 -3.74 -4.31
CA VAL A 52 -22.76 -4.90 -4.39
C VAL A 52 -21.91 -4.96 -3.12
N THR A 53 -21.99 -6.07 -2.38
CA THR A 53 -21.29 -6.25 -1.10
C THR A 53 -20.59 -7.61 -1.03
N CYS A 54 -19.44 -7.68 -0.36
CA CYS A 54 -18.80 -8.96 -0.06
C CYS A 54 -19.51 -9.65 1.11
N LEU A 55 -19.25 -10.95 1.28
CA LEU A 55 -19.87 -11.75 2.34
C LEU A 55 -19.65 -11.18 3.76
N LEU A 56 -18.46 -10.61 4.01
CA LEU A 56 -18.13 -10.00 5.31
C LEU A 56 -18.96 -8.74 5.57
N CYS A 57 -18.89 -7.75 4.68
CA CYS A 57 -19.65 -6.50 4.84
C CYS A 57 -21.17 -6.73 4.79
N HIS A 58 -21.63 -7.72 4.01
CA HIS A 58 -23.03 -8.13 4.00
C HIS A 58 -23.47 -8.71 5.36
N SER A 59 -22.62 -9.54 5.98
CA SER A 59 -22.88 -10.07 7.32
C SER A 59 -22.95 -8.93 8.35
N ASP A 60 -22.04 -7.96 8.28
CA ASP A 60 -22.02 -6.81 9.18
C ASP A 60 -23.29 -5.94 9.07
N ALA A 61 -23.81 -5.76 7.85
CA ALA A 61 -25.07 -5.06 7.61
C ALA A 61 -26.27 -5.75 8.26
N HIS A 62 -26.28 -7.08 8.33
CA HIS A 62 -27.34 -7.87 8.98
C HIS A 62 -27.07 -8.24 10.44
N SER A 63 -25.90 -7.88 10.97
CA SER A 63 -25.48 -8.28 12.31
C SER A 63 -26.40 -7.68 13.38
N LYS A 64 -26.77 -8.52 14.36
CA LYS A 64 -27.62 -8.15 15.50
C LYS A 64 -26.80 -8.24 16.78
N GLY A 65 -25.90 -7.28 17.00
CA GLY A 65 -25.06 -7.23 18.20
C GLY A 65 -24.69 -5.78 18.56
N GLY A 66 -24.50 -5.51 19.86
CA GLY A 66 -24.22 -4.15 20.36
C GLY A 66 -22.74 -3.76 20.40
N PHE A 67 -21.83 -4.68 20.10
CA PHE A 67 -20.38 -4.44 20.23
C PHE A 67 -19.76 -3.74 19.02
N VAL A 68 -20.35 -3.86 17.83
CA VAL A 68 -19.86 -3.24 16.60
C VAL A 68 -21.01 -2.45 15.97
N ARG A 69 -20.72 -1.22 15.55
CA ARG A 69 -21.70 -0.40 14.83
C ARG A 69 -21.96 -1.05 13.46
N ARG A 70 -23.20 -1.47 13.24
CA ARG A 70 -23.67 -1.97 11.94
C ARG A 70 -23.62 -0.88 10.87
N TYR A 71 -23.47 -1.29 9.62
CA TYR A 71 -23.75 -0.40 8.48
C TYR A 71 -25.25 -0.12 8.43
N SER A 72 -25.61 1.15 8.55
CA SER A 72 -26.96 1.62 8.27
C SER A 72 -27.24 1.64 6.77
N ALA A 73 -28.52 1.54 6.41
CA ALA A 73 -28.95 1.69 5.01
C ALA A 73 -28.37 2.97 4.37
N GLU A 74 -28.32 4.08 5.12
CA GLU A 74 -27.79 5.34 4.63
C GLU A 74 -26.28 5.30 4.38
N GLU A 75 -25.51 4.69 5.28
CA GLU A 75 -24.07 4.46 5.06
C GLU A 75 -23.85 3.63 3.79
N ILE A 76 -24.64 2.57 3.60
CA ILE A 76 -24.55 1.73 2.40
C ILE A 76 -24.88 2.53 1.14
N ARG A 77 -25.90 3.41 1.15
CA ARG A 77 -26.21 4.30 0.01
C ARG A 77 -25.03 5.20 -0.34
N LEU A 78 -24.41 5.81 0.67
CA LEU A 78 -23.25 6.68 0.47
C LEU A 78 -22.06 5.92 -0.12
N TYR A 79 -21.76 4.73 0.41
CA TYR A 79 -20.71 3.86 -0.14
C TYR A 79 -21.01 3.41 -1.57
N ASN A 80 -22.24 2.97 -1.84
CA ASN A 80 -22.68 2.50 -3.16
C ASN A 80 -22.57 3.62 -4.21
N ARG A 81 -23.11 4.81 -3.91
CA ARG A 81 -23.01 5.98 -4.79
C ARG A 81 -21.56 6.36 -5.07
N SER A 82 -20.76 6.56 -4.02
CA SER A 82 -19.35 6.94 -4.16
C SER A 82 -18.57 5.90 -4.97
N TRP A 83 -18.86 4.61 -4.80
CA TRP A 83 -18.17 3.57 -5.54
C TRP A 83 -18.58 3.54 -7.02
N ARG A 84 -19.87 3.66 -7.32
CA ARG A 84 -20.36 3.70 -8.70
C ARG A 84 -19.78 4.88 -9.49
N GLU A 85 -19.67 6.06 -8.88
CA GLU A 85 -19.04 7.23 -9.50
C GLU A 85 -17.56 6.97 -9.86
N ILE A 86 -16.82 6.29 -8.98
CA ILE A 86 -15.42 5.90 -9.21
C ILE A 86 -15.33 4.84 -10.32
N ALA A 87 -16.19 3.81 -10.26
CA ALA A 87 -16.23 2.72 -11.24
C ALA A 87 -16.59 3.25 -12.63
N GLU A 88 -17.60 4.11 -12.74
CA GLU A 88 -17.98 4.78 -13.99
C GLU A 88 -16.82 5.61 -14.55
N SER A 89 -16.15 6.40 -13.70
CA SER A 89 -15.00 7.21 -14.14
C SER A 89 -13.90 6.34 -14.73
N ARG A 90 -13.63 5.16 -14.14
CA ARG A 90 -12.68 4.18 -14.68
C ARG A 90 -13.14 3.63 -16.02
N LEU A 91 -14.39 3.21 -16.13
CA LEU A 91 -14.95 2.65 -17.36
C LEU A 91 -14.99 3.66 -18.51
N VAL A 92 -15.30 4.93 -18.23
CA VAL A 92 -15.28 6.02 -19.22
C VAL A 92 -13.86 6.25 -19.76
N LEU A 93 -12.85 6.25 -18.89
CA LEU A 93 -11.44 6.33 -19.31
C LEU A 93 -11.01 5.15 -20.19
N MET A 94 -11.71 4.01 -20.10
CA MET A 94 -11.38 2.78 -20.81
C MET A 94 -12.25 2.52 -22.05
N LYS A 95 -13.30 3.30 -22.29
CA LYS A 95 -14.36 3.03 -23.28
C LYS A 95 -13.87 2.91 -24.72
N ASP A 96 -12.84 3.66 -25.08
CA ASP A 96 -12.27 3.69 -26.43
C ASP A 96 -10.88 3.03 -26.51
N MET A 97 -10.41 2.42 -25.41
CA MET A 97 -9.09 1.81 -25.35
C MET A 97 -9.15 0.33 -25.77
N PRO A 98 -8.29 -0.12 -26.71
CA PRO A 98 -8.11 -1.53 -26.99
C PRO A 98 -7.86 -2.33 -25.70
N VAL A 99 -8.53 -3.49 -25.54
CA VAL A 99 -8.43 -4.34 -24.33
C VAL A 99 -6.97 -4.62 -23.90
N LYS A 100 -6.08 -4.76 -24.88
CA LYS A 100 -4.64 -4.98 -24.65
C LYS A 100 -3.95 -3.77 -24.02
N GLU A 101 -4.31 -2.56 -24.44
CA GLU A 101 -3.78 -1.30 -23.92
C GLU A 101 -4.37 -0.99 -22.54
N SER A 102 -5.67 -1.25 -22.35
CA SER A 102 -6.35 -1.11 -21.07
C SER A 102 -5.72 -1.99 -19.98
N LYS A 103 -5.44 -3.26 -20.27
CA LYS A 103 -4.76 -4.15 -19.32
C LYS A 103 -3.32 -3.72 -19.03
N LYS A 104 -2.62 -3.19 -20.04
CA LYS A 104 -1.27 -2.63 -19.87
C LYS A 104 -1.31 -1.41 -18.95
N LEU A 105 -2.26 -0.51 -19.16
CA LEU A 105 -2.45 0.68 -18.32
C LEU A 105 -2.76 0.31 -16.87
N GLU A 106 -3.72 -0.60 -16.64
CA GLU A 106 -4.06 -1.09 -15.30
C GLU A 106 -2.81 -1.68 -14.59
N THR A 107 -2.04 -2.50 -15.31
CA THR A 107 -0.79 -3.08 -14.77
C THR A 107 0.22 -1.99 -14.38
N LEU A 108 0.36 -0.95 -15.20
CA LEU A 108 1.27 0.16 -14.94
C LEU A 108 0.81 1.02 -13.77
N GLU A 109 -0.49 1.27 -13.62
CA GLU A 109 -1.06 2.00 -12.49
C GLU A 109 -0.86 1.25 -11.17
N LEU A 110 -1.16 -0.05 -11.15
CA LEU A 110 -0.93 -0.91 -9.98
C LEU A 110 0.55 -0.97 -9.59
N ALA A 111 1.45 -1.08 -10.58
CA ALA A 111 2.88 -1.02 -10.33
C ALA A 111 3.31 0.33 -9.72
N ARG A 112 2.76 1.46 -10.20
CA ARG A 112 3.05 2.79 -9.64
C ARG A 112 2.53 2.95 -8.22
N GLU A 113 1.32 2.45 -7.93
CA GLU A 113 0.76 2.45 -6.57
C GLU A 113 1.66 1.66 -5.60
N ALA A 114 2.13 0.49 -6.03
CA ALA A 114 3.07 -0.32 -5.26
C ALA A 114 4.39 0.43 -4.98
N LEU A 115 5.00 1.03 -6.02
CA LEU A 115 6.24 1.81 -5.88
C LEU A 115 6.07 2.99 -4.92
N LEU A 116 5.00 3.77 -5.09
CA LEU A 116 4.68 4.92 -4.24
C LEU A 116 4.48 4.51 -2.78
N SER A 117 3.82 3.38 -2.55
CA SER A 117 3.59 2.87 -1.20
C SER A 117 4.90 2.54 -0.48
N ILE A 118 5.86 1.88 -1.14
CA ILE A 118 7.19 1.61 -0.55
C ILE A 118 7.95 2.92 -0.32
N GLN A 119 7.90 3.85 -1.27
CA GLN A 119 8.55 5.17 -1.14
C GLN A 119 8.01 5.94 0.07
N LEU A 120 6.69 5.93 0.28
CA LEU A 120 6.07 6.54 1.45
C LEU A 120 6.56 5.89 2.75
N SER A 121 6.71 4.56 2.82
CA SER A 121 7.29 3.89 3.99
C SER A 121 8.73 4.36 4.27
N CYS A 122 9.56 4.54 3.24
CA CYS A 122 10.90 5.12 3.39
C CYS A 122 10.85 6.56 3.94
N ILE A 123 9.93 7.38 3.44
CA ILE A 123 9.75 8.77 3.89
C ILE A 123 9.26 8.82 5.34
N VAL A 124 8.31 7.97 5.72
CA VAL A 124 7.79 7.88 7.10
C VAL A 124 8.89 7.44 8.06
N PHE A 125 9.71 6.47 7.66
CA PHE A 125 10.89 6.08 8.44
C PHE A 125 11.87 7.26 8.60
N ARG A 126 12.15 8.00 7.52
CA ARG A 126 12.97 9.22 7.58
C ARG A 126 12.38 10.26 8.53
N GLY A 127 11.07 10.48 8.48
CA GLY A 127 10.35 11.37 9.40
C GLY A 127 10.47 10.92 10.86
N SER A 128 10.48 9.61 11.12
CA SER A 128 10.66 9.05 12.47
C SER A 128 12.05 9.36 13.04
N LEU A 129 13.08 9.41 12.20
CA LEU A 129 14.43 9.85 12.60
C LEU A 129 14.44 11.33 13.01
N VAL A 130 13.79 12.18 12.22
CA VAL A 130 13.69 13.62 12.49
C VAL A 130 12.90 13.87 13.77
N ALA A 131 11.84 13.11 14.01
CA ALA A 131 10.99 13.22 15.19
C ALA A 131 11.74 12.94 16.51
N THR A 132 12.90 12.29 16.47
CA THR A 132 13.76 12.15 17.65
C THR A 132 14.30 13.48 18.17
N GLY A 133 14.28 14.54 17.34
CA GLY A 133 14.93 15.82 17.64
C GLY A 133 16.47 15.76 17.62
N LYS A 134 17.05 14.58 17.39
CA LYS A 134 18.51 14.35 17.32
C LYS A 134 19.07 14.48 15.91
N VAL A 135 18.18 14.60 14.92
CA VAL A 135 18.50 14.73 13.51
C VAL A 135 17.72 15.90 12.94
N HIS A 136 18.43 16.82 12.30
CA HIS A 136 17.79 17.93 11.60
C HIS A 136 17.44 17.52 10.16
N ALA A 137 16.15 17.64 9.82
CA ALA A 137 15.68 17.52 8.45
C ALA A 137 16.16 18.70 7.61
N VAL A 138 16.50 18.45 6.35
CA VAL A 138 16.61 19.48 5.32
C VAL A 138 15.90 18.95 4.08
N ASP A 139 15.07 19.79 3.46
CA ASP A 139 14.23 19.46 2.30
C ASP A 139 15.02 19.38 0.97
N ASP A 140 16.30 18.99 1.00
CA ASP A 140 17.14 18.88 -0.19
C ASP A 140 17.42 17.42 -0.61
N GLU A 141 17.86 17.22 -1.86
CA GLU A 141 18.19 15.92 -2.46
C GLU A 141 19.26 15.13 -1.65
N ASP A 142 19.98 15.78 -0.72
CA ASP A 142 21.03 15.18 0.09
C ASP A 142 20.59 14.82 1.52
N GLY A 143 19.27 14.84 1.79
CA GLY A 143 18.70 14.61 3.11
C GLY A 143 19.25 13.37 3.82
N TRP A 144 19.32 12.22 3.14
CA TRP A 144 19.89 10.99 3.71
C TRP A 144 21.36 11.11 4.11
N THR A 145 22.19 11.70 3.27
CA THR A 145 23.63 11.84 3.55
C THR A 145 23.86 12.68 4.79
N ARG A 146 23.04 13.72 5.01
CA ARG A 146 23.10 14.55 6.22
C ARG A 146 22.63 13.81 7.47
N ILE A 147 21.56 13.02 7.36
CA ILE A 147 21.09 12.15 8.45
C ILE A 147 22.20 11.17 8.85
N ILE A 148 22.84 10.53 7.86
CA ILE A 148 23.92 9.57 8.07
C ILE A 148 25.15 10.20 8.77
N ARG A 149 25.40 11.49 8.58
CA ARG A 149 26.47 12.22 9.27
C ARG A 149 26.15 12.58 10.72
N GLN A 150 24.87 12.59 11.09
CA GLN A 150 24.37 12.94 12.43
C GLN A 150 24.11 11.71 13.30
N LEU A 151 24.48 10.51 12.83
CA LEU A 151 24.24 9.27 13.56
C LEU A 151 24.94 9.29 14.93
N PRO A 152 24.26 8.83 15.99
CA PRO A 152 24.82 8.89 17.33
C PRO A 152 25.97 7.89 17.48
N VAL A 153 26.89 8.19 18.39
CA VAL A 153 27.85 7.20 18.90
C VAL A 153 27.14 6.31 19.90
N TYR A 154 27.49 5.03 19.95
CA TYR A 154 26.92 4.10 20.92
C TYR A 154 27.17 4.58 22.35
N THR A 155 26.06 4.75 23.06
CA THR A 155 25.98 4.74 24.51
C THR A 155 24.75 3.93 24.86
N ARG A 156 24.64 3.43 26.10
CA ARG A 156 23.44 2.68 26.49
C ARG A 156 22.17 3.51 26.32
N SER A 157 22.22 4.79 26.72
CA SER A 157 21.13 5.75 26.53
C SER A 157 20.83 6.00 25.06
N ASN A 158 21.83 6.21 24.19
CA ASN A 158 21.57 6.37 22.75
C ASN A 158 21.01 5.10 22.12
N TYR A 159 21.43 3.91 22.57
CA TYR A 159 20.83 2.67 22.11
C TYR A 159 19.33 2.63 22.44
N GLU A 160 18.98 2.88 23.69
CA GLU A 160 17.59 2.84 24.17
C GLU A 160 16.72 3.91 23.49
N ASP A 161 17.23 5.14 23.35
CA ASP A 161 16.49 6.24 22.72
C ASP A 161 16.20 6.00 21.23
N TRP A 162 17.08 5.28 20.55
CA TRP A 162 16.95 5.04 19.10
C TRP A 162 16.34 3.68 18.76
N GLN A 163 16.20 2.79 19.73
CA GLN A 163 15.60 1.47 19.52
C GLN A 163 14.21 1.56 18.87
N PRO A 164 13.27 2.44 19.29
CA PRO A 164 11.95 2.50 18.66
C PRO A 164 12.02 2.88 17.17
N VAL A 165 12.98 3.73 16.80
CA VAL A 165 13.15 4.14 15.41
C VAL A 165 13.80 3.05 14.57
N PHE A 166 14.80 2.34 15.09
CA PHE A 166 15.49 1.31 14.32
C PHE A 166 14.79 -0.04 14.31
N VAL A 167 14.12 -0.42 15.39
CA VAL A 167 13.42 -1.70 15.46
C VAL A 167 12.00 -1.50 14.93
N ASP A 168 11.20 -0.69 15.60
CA ASP A 168 9.75 -0.64 15.34
C ASP A 168 9.45 0.01 13.98
N SER A 169 10.14 1.09 13.61
CA SER A 169 9.92 1.72 12.29
C SER A 169 10.45 0.85 11.13
N ILE A 170 11.53 0.09 11.30
CA ILE A 170 11.98 -0.85 10.26
C ILE A 170 11.04 -2.04 10.16
N GLU A 171 10.55 -2.59 11.27
CA GLU A 171 9.53 -3.64 11.25
C GLU A 171 8.26 -3.18 10.54
N THR A 172 7.88 -1.91 10.70
CA THR A 172 6.76 -1.30 9.96
C THR A 172 7.05 -1.29 8.45
N VAL A 173 8.22 -0.80 8.03
CA VAL A 173 8.59 -0.81 6.60
C VAL A 173 8.65 -2.22 6.02
N LEU A 174 9.18 -3.18 6.78
CA LEU A 174 9.24 -4.59 6.36
C LEU A 174 7.84 -5.18 6.17
N ARG A 175 6.90 -4.85 7.04
CA ARG A 175 5.49 -5.27 6.93
C ARG A 175 4.81 -4.66 5.71
N ASP A 176 5.05 -3.37 5.45
CA ASP A 176 4.51 -2.68 4.27
C ASP A 176 5.07 -3.31 2.99
N ILE A 177 6.38 -3.61 2.95
CA ILE A 177 7.02 -4.33 1.84
C ILE A 177 6.38 -5.70 1.62
N GLU A 178 6.15 -6.48 2.67
CA GLU A 178 5.50 -7.80 2.58
C GLU A 178 4.08 -7.71 2.05
N GLN A 179 3.32 -6.73 2.51
CA GLN A 179 1.97 -6.46 2.01
C GLN A 179 2.01 -6.12 0.53
N ILE A 180 2.97 -5.31 0.09
CA ILE A 180 3.11 -4.89 -1.30
C ILE A 180 3.55 -6.05 -2.19
N GLU A 181 4.48 -6.90 -1.75
CA GLU A 181 4.84 -8.14 -2.46
C GLU A 181 3.62 -9.06 -2.62
N THR A 182 2.76 -9.13 -1.60
CA THR A 182 1.54 -9.97 -1.62
C THR A 182 0.48 -9.43 -2.57
N LEU A 183 0.27 -8.11 -2.59
CA LEU A 183 -0.80 -7.47 -3.35
C LEU A 183 -0.42 -7.17 -4.81
N TYR A 184 0.85 -6.87 -5.07
CA TYR A 184 1.33 -6.30 -6.34
C TYR A 184 2.53 -7.05 -6.93
N GLY A 185 2.95 -8.17 -6.36
CA GLY A 185 4.19 -8.86 -6.76
C GLY A 185 4.21 -9.37 -8.21
N ASP A 186 3.06 -9.51 -8.85
CA ASP A 186 2.92 -9.93 -10.25
C ASP A 186 3.00 -8.77 -11.26
N VAL A 187 2.64 -7.55 -10.84
CA VAL A 187 2.72 -6.34 -11.68
C VAL A 187 4.05 -5.61 -11.58
N LEU A 188 4.86 -5.91 -10.56
CA LEU A 188 6.17 -5.28 -10.38
C LEU A 188 7.23 -5.82 -11.35
N PRO A 189 8.10 -4.96 -11.93
CA PRO A 189 9.24 -5.41 -12.72
C PRO A 189 10.15 -6.36 -11.94
N LEU A 190 10.75 -7.35 -12.62
CA LEU A 190 11.62 -8.33 -11.99
C LEU A 190 12.80 -7.69 -11.24
N SER A 191 13.40 -6.64 -11.81
CA SER A 191 14.48 -5.87 -11.18
C SER A 191 14.02 -5.27 -9.85
N THR A 192 12.84 -4.67 -9.82
CA THR A 192 12.23 -4.10 -8.60
C THR A 192 11.96 -5.16 -7.54
N ARG A 193 11.43 -6.32 -7.93
CA ARG A 193 11.20 -7.44 -7.00
C ARG A 193 12.52 -7.93 -6.37
N LEU A 194 13.57 -8.07 -7.17
CA LEU A 194 14.89 -8.46 -6.67
C LEU A 194 15.51 -7.41 -5.74
N LEU A 195 15.32 -6.13 -6.05
CA LEU A 195 15.71 -5.02 -5.19
C LEU A 195 14.99 -5.12 -3.83
N ILE A 196 13.67 -5.28 -3.83
CA ILE A 196 12.85 -5.40 -2.61
C ILE A 196 13.34 -6.56 -1.75
N VAL A 197 13.53 -7.75 -2.34
CA VAL A 197 14.02 -8.94 -1.61
C VAL A 197 15.40 -8.70 -1.00
N ARG A 198 16.30 -8.02 -1.74
CA ARG A 198 17.64 -7.70 -1.24
C ARG A 198 17.58 -6.69 -0.09
N SER A 199 16.84 -5.61 -0.25
CA SER A 199 16.67 -4.57 0.77
C SER A 199 16.04 -5.14 2.04
N LYS A 200 15.01 -5.98 1.91
CA LYS A 200 14.39 -6.70 3.03
C LYS A 200 15.39 -7.54 3.82
N ARG A 201 16.19 -8.36 3.12
CA ARG A 201 17.22 -9.21 3.76
C ARG A 201 18.28 -8.37 4.46
N GLN A 202 18.71 -7.27 3.85
CA GLN A 202 19.69 -6.37 4.43
C GLN A 202 19.13 -5.73 5.71
N LEU A 203 17.94 -5.13 5.65
CA LEU A 203 17.28 -4.50 6.80
C LEU A 203 17.10 -5.48 7.97
N LEU A 204 16.64 -6.71 7.70
CA LEU A 204 16.53 -7.77 8.71
C LEU A 204 17.88 -8.08 9.37
N GLY A 205 18.95 -8.18 8.57
CA GLY A 205 20.30 -8.40 9.06
C GLY A 205 20.81 -7.26 9.94
N GLU A 206 20.53 -6.00 9.56
CA GLU A 206 20.93 -4.84 10.35
C GLU A 206 20.16 -4.70 11.65
N VAL A 207 18.83 -4.91 11.65
CA VAL A 207 18.00 -4.92 12.87
C VAL A 207 18.44 -6.03 13.81
N SER A 208 18.67 -7.24 13.29
CA SER A 208 19.16 -8.36 14.10
C SER A 208 20.52 -8.05 14.72
N GLY A 209 21.44 -7.48 13.93
CA GLY A 209 22.75 -7.05 14.42
C GLY A 209 22.65 -5.97 15.50
N TYR A 210 21.76 -4.99 15.31
CA TYR A 210 21.47 -3.93 16.28
C TYR A 210 20.98 -4.51 17.61
N GLN A 211 20.01 -5.43 17.58
CA GLN A 211 19.43 -6.05 18.78
C GLN A 211 20.43 -6.92 19.56
N LEU A 212 21.49 -7.41 18.93
CA LEU A 212 22.51 -8.24 19.59
C LEU A 212 23.55 -7.43 20.38
N ILE A 213 23.69 -6.12 20.13
CA ILE A 213 24.74 -5.28 20.74
C ILE A 213 24.78 -5.38 22.27
N PRO A 214 23.65 -5.20 23.00
CA PRO A 214 23.65 -5.32 24.47
C PRO A 214 24.16 -6.67 24.96
N LYS A 215 23.68 -7.77 24.35
CA LYS A 215 24.05 -9.13 24.74
C LYS A 215 25.53 -9.41 24.51
N MET A 216 26.08 -8.90 23.41
CA MET A 216 27.50 -9.07 23.09
C MET A 216 28.41 -8.27 24.04
N LEU A 217 27.99 -7.06 24.44
CA LEU A 217 28.68 -6.26 25.45
C LEU A 217 28.62 -6.91 26.84
N ASP A 218 27.42 -7.28 27.29
CA ASP A 218 27.19 -7.87 28.62
C ASP A 218 27.91 -9.24 28.76
N GLY A 219 28.03 -9.98 27.65
CA GLY A 219 28.76 -11.24 27.58
C GLY A 219 30.28 -11.11 27.41
N GLY A 220 30.82 -9.88 27.32
CA GLY A 220 32.25 -9.65 27.11
C GLY A 220 32.77 -10.04 25.73
N HIS A 221 31.88 -10.22 24.74
CA HIS A 221 32.24 -10.52 23.34
C HIS A 221 32.59 -9.26 22.54
N LEU A 222 32.21 -8.09 23.02
CA LEU A 222 32.60 -6.79 22.47
C LEU A 222 33.09 -5.89 23.60
N ASP A 223 34.17 -5.15 23.35
CA ASP A 223 34.50 -3.97 24.15
C ASP A 223 33.65 -2.76 23.71
N SER A 224 33.67 -1.69 24.53
CA SER A 224 32.87 -0.48 24.29
C SER A 224 33.17 0.18 22.94
N ASP A 225 34.44 0.20 22.52
CA ASP A 225 34.87 0.82 21.27
C ASP A 225 34.38 0.02 20.05
N SER A 226 34.45 -1.31 20.13
CA SER A 226 33.97 -2.23 19.12
C SER A 226 32.44 -2.20 19.02
N ALA A 227 31.74 -2.10 20.15
CA ALA A 227 30.30 -1.90 20.14
C ALA A 227 29.89 -0.57 19.51
N ALA A 228 30.65 0.51 19.75
CA ALA A 228 30.40 1.80 19.11
C ALA A 228 30.55 1.75 17.59
N LYS A 229 31.60 1.09 17.09
CA LYS A 229 31.78 0.86 15.65
C LYS A 229 30.66 0.00 15.09
N PHE A 230 30.33 -1.09 15.76
CA PHE A 230 29.30 -2.03 15.31
C PHE A 230 27.92 -1.37 15.25
N PHE A 231 27.52 -0.66 16.30
CA PHE A 231 26.32 0.18 16.31
C PHE A 231 26.27 1.13 15.10
N GLY A 232 27.35 1.89 14.89
CA GLY A 232 27.44 2.84 13.78
C GLY A 232 27.33 2.17 12.42
N PHE A 233 27.92 0.99 12.24
CA PHE A 233 27.80 0.20 11.01
C PHE A 233 26.38 -0.29 10.77
N ARG A 234 25.70 -0.84 11.79
CA ARG A 234 24.32 -1.34 11.67
C ARG A 234 23.35 -0.22 11.30
N VAL A 235 23.41 0.86 12.06
CA VAL A 235 22.57 2.03 11.83
C VAL A 235 22.81 2.62 10.44
N ARG A 236 24.07 2.79 10.03
CA ARG A 236 24.41 3.26 8.68
C ARG A 236 23.91 2.30 7.60
N GLY A 237 24.05 1.00 7.80
CA GLY A 237 23.57 -0.03 6.86
C GLY A 237 22.06 0.09 6.59
N CYS A 238 21.25 0.32 7.64
CA CYS A 238 19.82 0.60 7.48
C CYS A 238 19.58 1.85 6.62
N MET A 239 20.26 2.96 6.93
CA MET A 239 20.08 4.23 6.23
C MET A 239 20.44 4.15 4.75
N GLU A 240 21.58 3.53 4.44
CA GLU A 240 22.04 3.36 3.06
C GLU A 240 21.10 2.43 2.28
N THR A 241 20.56 1.39 2.92
CA THR A 241 19.57 0.51 2.31
C THR A 241 18.27 1.25 1.98
N MET A 242 17.75 2.05 2.92
CA MET A 242 16.55 2.87 2.69
C MET A 242 16.77 3.91 1.60
N LYS A 243 17.94 4.60 1.62
CA LYS A 243 18.34 5.57 0.60
C LYS A 243 18.38 4.94 -0.79
N SER A 244 19.04 3.80 -0.95
CA SER A 244 19.12 3.09 -2.23
C SER A 244 17.74 2.65 -2.70
N LEU A 245 16.94 2.09 -1.80
CA LEU A 245 15.58 1.64 -2.10
C LEU A 245 14.72 2.82 -2.59
N GLU A 246 14.69 3.95 -1.89
CA GLU A 246 13.92 5.14 -2.28
C GLU A 246 14.35 5.65 -3.67
N ALA A 247 15.66 5.74 -3.93
CA ALA A 247 16.20 6.24 -5.20
C ALA A 247 15.91 5.32 -6.40
N ASP A 248 16.10 4.01 -6.23
CA ASP A 248 15.86 3.02 -7.28
C ASP A 248 14.36 2.91 -7.61
N LEU A 249 13.49 3.00 -6.60
CA LEU A 249 12.03 3.02 -6.79
C LEU A 249 11.59 4.31 -7.50
N ALA A 250 12.19 5.47 -7.17
CA ALA A 250 11.90 6.72 -7.87
C ALA A 250 12.29 6.64 -9.34
N THR A 251 13.46 6.07 -9.63
CA THR A 251 13.93 5.84 -11.00
C THR A 251 12.97 4.93 -11.76
N THR A 252 12.58 3.80 -11.17
CA THR A 252 11.62 2.86 -11.77
C THR A 252 10.27 3.53 -12.02
N SER A 253 9.76 4.31 -11.06
CA SER A 253 8.48 5.03 -11.19
C SER A 253 8.50 6.03 -12.34
N ASN A 254 9.62 6.74 -12.52
CA ASN A 254 9.83 7.66 -13.63
C ASN A 254 9.89 6.94 -14.98
N GLU A 255 10.55 5.77 -15.06
CA GLU A 255 10.61 4.94 -16.27
C GLU A 255 9.23 4.40 -16.68
N LEU A 256 8.43 3.93 -15.72
CA LEU A 256 7.05 3.51 -15.96
C LEU A 256 6.19 4.69 -16.43
N THR A 257 6.41 5.88 -15.88
CA THR A 257 5.68 7.10 -16.28
C THR A 257 6.03 7.50 -17.72
N LYS A 258 7.32 7.47 -18.10
CA LYS A 258 7.73 7.75 -19.49
C LYS A 258 7.14 6.76 -20.49
N SER A 259 7.10 5.49 -20.11
CA SER A 259 6.51 4.42 -20.94
C SER A 259 5.02 4.64 -21.24
N LEU A 260 4.30 5.38 -20.40
CA LEU A 260 2.90 5.79 -20.66
C LEU A 260 2.81 6.95 -21.64
N VAL A 261 3.74 7.91 -21.57
CA VAL A 261 3.74 9.11 -22.41
C VAL A 261 4.19 8.77 -23.83
N ASP A 262 5.23 7.94 -23.99
CA ASP A 262 5.79 7.61 -25.31
C ASP A 262 4.82 6.76 -26.17
N ASP A 263 3.96 5.95 -25.55
CA ASP A 263 2.91 5.20 -26.25
C ASP A 263 1.71 6.06 -26.66
N SER A 264 1.62 7.32 -26.21
CA SER A 264 0.54 8.26 -26.56
C SER A 264 0.88 9.17 -27.75
N GLY A 265 1.95 8.86 -28.49
CA GLY A 265 2.35 9.61 -29.69
C GLY A 265 1.23 9.69 -30.74
N PRO A 266 1.11 10.81 -31.47
CA PRO A 266 0.01 11.01 -32.42
C PRO A 266 0.05 9.94 -33.49
N ASP A 267 -1.05 9.20 -33.60
CA ASP A 267 -1.27 8.24 -34.67
C ASP A 267 -1.24 8.98 -36.02
N GLU A 268 -0.11 8.92 -36.73
CA GLU A 268 0.05 9.52 -38.06
C GLU A 268 -0.76 8.77 -39.14
N SER A 269 -1.58 7.78 -38.77
CA SER A 269 -2.41 6.99 -39.70
C SER A 269 -3.55 7.77 -40.39
N HIS A 270 -3.77 9.05 -40.05
CA HIS A 270 -4.77 9.91 -40.71
C HIS A 270 -4.20 10.91 -41.74
N LYS A 271 -3.01 10.66 -42.31
CA LYS A 271 -2.56 11.35 -43.53
C LYS A 271 -2.73 10.45 -44.76
N ALA A 272 -3.95 10.36 -45.29
CA ALA A 272 -4.23 9.92 -46.66
C ALA A 272 -5.52 10.58 -47.18
#